data_AF-A0A975C4C7-F1
#
_entry.id   AF-A0A975C4C7-F1
#
_cell.length_a   1.000
_cell.length_b   1.000
_cell.length_c   1.000
_cell.angle_alpha   90.00
_cell.angle_beta   90.00
_cell.angle_gamma   90.00
#
_symmetry.space_group_name_H-M   'P 1'
#
loop_
_entity.id
_entity.type
_entity.pdbx_description
1 polymer ?
#
loop_
_entity_poly.entity_id
_entity_poly.type
_entity_poly.pdbx_seq_one_letter_code
_entity_poly.pdbx_strand_id
1 'polypeptide(L)'
;MIEENFVRLYASDFVRMAKRPGLMAADDPALERRIVEARKHAGVMDARKGEGHLAALISRLKDEAGRLPSTIHNVLADDIGAIASRHRFLAEVASRLGAVEQTLPDRSSRIASFV
;
A
#
# COMPACT_ATOMS: atom_id res chain seq x y z
N MET A 1 7.34 7.08 15.72
CA MET A 1 6.15 6.32 16.13
C MET A 1 5.26 6.18 14.92
N ILE A 2 4.84 4.96 14.60
CA ILE A 2 3.95 4.70 13.47
C ILE A 2 2.52 5.08 13.84
N GLU A 3 1.90 5.94 13.02
CA GLU A 3 0.50 6.32 13.15
C GLU A 3 -0.39 5.19 12.62
N GLU A 4 -0.93 4.39 13.53
CA GLU A 4 -1.75 3.22 13.17
C GLU A 4 -3.05 3.62 12.45
N ASN A 5 -3.56 4.83 12.71
CA ASN A 5 -4.72 5.38 12.00
C ASN A 5 -4.42 5.62 10.51
N PHE A 6 -3.21 6.10 10.18
CA PHE A 6 -2.76 6.24 8.79
C PHE A 6 -2.75 4.87 8.10
N VAL A 7 -2.13 3.88 8.74
CA VAL A 7 -2.01 2.52 8.18
C VAL A 7 -3.39 1.89 7.95
N ARG A 8 -4.29 1.97 8.95
CA ARG A 8 -5.66 1.43 8.84
C ARG A 8 -6.47 2.12 7.74
N LEU A 9 -6.39 3.44 7.63
CA LEU A 9 -7.14 4.22 6.65
C LEU A 9 -6.78 3.78 5.23
N TYR A 10 -5.49 3.80 4.88
CA TYR A 10 -5.05 3.47 3.53
C TYR A 10 -5.20 1.98 3.22
N ALA A 11 -4.91 1.08 4.17
CA ALA A 11 -5.13 -0.34 3.97
C ALA A 11 -6.60 -0.65 3.65
N SER A 12 -7.53 -0.06 4.39
CA SER A 12 -8.98 -0.25 4.16
C SER A 12 -9.43 0.28 2.80
N ASP A 13 -8.84 1.39 2.36
CA ASP A 13 -9.16 2.02 1.08
C ASP A 13 -8.73 1.14 -0.10
N PHE A 14 -7.48 0.64 -0.08
CA PHE A 14 -6.99 -0.28 -1.09
C PHE A 14 -7.73 -1.63 -1.09
N VAL A 15 -8.11 -2.14 0.08
CA VAL A 15 -8.96 -3.33 0.19
C VAL A 15 -10.35 -3.10 -0.41
N ARG A 16 -10.94 -1.90 -0.24
CA ARG A 16 -12.21 -1.54 -0.85
C ARG A 16 -12.10 -1.42 -2.38
N MET A 17 -11.00 -0.84 -2.87
CA MET A 17 -10.70 -0.79 -4.31
C MET A 17 -10.56 -2.18 -4.92
N ALA A 18 -9.91 -3.11 -4.22
CA ALA A 18 -9.75 -4.50 -4.67
C ALA A 18 -11.08 -5.27 -4.81
N LYS A 19 -12.13 -4.85 -4.10
CA LYS A 19 -13.48 -5.46 -4.15
C LYS A 19 -14.37 -4.84 -5.23
N ARG A 20 -13.90 -3.81 -5.94
CA ARG A 20 -14.73 -3.04 -6.87
C ARG A 20 -14.71 -3.72 -8.25
N PRO A 21 -15.86 -4.14 -8.80
CA PRO A 21 -15.90 -4.77 -10.12
C PRO A 21 -15.44 -3.77 -11.19
N GLY A 22 -14.55 -4.21 -12.09
CA GLY A 22 -14.00 -3.40 -13.18
C GLY A 22 -12.74 -2.59 -12.87
N LEU A 23 -12.25 -2.58 -11.62
CA LEU A 23 -11.06 -1.83 -11.20
C LEU A 23 -9.73 -2.63 -11.32
N MET A 24 -9.73 -3.67 -12.16
CA MET A 24 -8.62 -4.64 -12.29
C MET A 24 -7.65 -4.28 -13.42
N ALA A 25 -7.58 -3.01 -13.83
CA ALA A 25 -6.54 -2.52 -14.71
C ALA A 25 -5.46 -1.83 -13.87
N ALA A 26 -4.21 -2.25 -14.01
CA ALA A 26 -3.05 -1.61 -13.38
C ALA A 26 -2.98 -0.10 -13.66
N ASP A 27 -3.60 0.36 -14.75
CA ASP A 27 -3.66 1.76 -15.19
C ASP A 27 -4.86 2.56 -14.65
N ASP A 28 -5.55 2.08 -13.61
CA ASP A 28 -6.68 2.83 -13.05
C ASP A 28 -6.20 4.19 -12.45
N PRO A 29 -6.71 5.33 -12.96
CA PRO A 29 -6.24 6.65 -12.53
C PRO A 29 -6.62 6.98 -11.08
N ALA A 30 -7.68 6.37 -10.54
CA ALA A 30 -8.05 6.55 -9.14
C ALA A 30 -7.11 5.79 -8.21
N LEU A 31 -6.68 4.58 -8.59
CA LEU A 31 -5.65 3.82 -7.88
C LEU A 31 -4.32 4.59 -7.87
N GLU A 32 -3.92 5.09 -9.04
CA GLU A 32 -2.67 5.83 -9.22
C GLU A 32 -2.64 7.09 -8.36
N ARG A 33 -3.73 7.86 -8.37
CA ARG A 33 -3.92 9.01 -7.48
C ARG A 33 -3.81 8.61 -6.01
N ARG A 34 -4.40 7.48 -5.63
CA ARG A 34 -4.40 7.05 -4.23
C ARG A 34 -3.04 6.61 -3.74
N ILE A 35 -2.25 5.96 -4.60
CA ILE A 35 -0.85 5.62 -4.33
C ILE A 35 -0.03 6.89 -4.08
N VAL A 36 -0.21 7.92 -4.92
CA VAL A 36 0.49 9.21 -4.74
C VAL A 36 0.08 9.90 -3.43
N GLU A 37 -1.21 9.91 -3.10
CA GLU A 37 -1.71 10.47 -1.83
C GLU A 37 -1.14 9.72 -0.61
N ALA A 38 -1.13 8.40 -0.64
CA ALA A 38 -0.59 7.57 0.44
C ALA A 38 0.89 7.87 0.69
N ARG A 39 1.70 7.98 -0.38
CA ARG A 39 3.12 8.34 -0.26
C ARG A 39 3.33 9.75 0.28
N LYS A 40 2.61 10.74 -0.24
CA LYS A 40 2.72 12.13 0.24
C LYS A 40 2.38 12.23 1.72
N HIS A 41 1.30 11.56 2.14
CA HIS A 41 0.87 11.57 3.52
C HIS A 41 1.84 10.81 4.42
N ALA A 42 2.41 9.67 3.97
CA ALA A 42 3.49 9.00 4.68
C ALA A 42 4.67 9.94 4.93
N GLY A 43 5.15 10.66 3.90
CA GLY A 43 6.24 11.63 4.07
C GLY A 43 5.93 12.76 5.06
N VAL A 44 4.68 13.24 5.09
CA VAL A 44 4.23 14.22 6.10
C VAL A 44 4.21 13.62 7.51
N MET A 45 3.80 12.36 7.66
CA MET A 45 3.82 11.66 8.95
C MET A 45 5.26 11.38 9.39
N ASP A 46 6.11 10.91 8.49
CA ASP A 46 7.53 10.64 8.78
C ASP A 46 8.24 11.90 9.29
N ALA A 47 8.01 13.05 8.63
CA ALA A 47 8.57 14.33 9.05
C ALA A 47 8.05 14.83 10.43
N ARG A 48 6.86 14.39 10.87
CA ARG A 48 6.21 14.86 12.10
C ARG A 48 6.30 13.90 13.27
N LYS A 49 6.36 12.60 12.99
CA LYS A 49 6.13 11.50 13.94
C LYS A 49 7.25 10.46 13.89
N GLY A 50 8.18 10.54 12.94
CA GLY A 50 9.28 9.61 12.76
C GLY A 50 9.01 8.62 11.62
N GLU A 51 10.10 8.09 11.06
CA GLU A 51 10.10 7.35 9.79
C GLU A 51 9.40 5.97 9.87
N GLY A 52 9.08 5.43 8.70
CA GLY A 52 8.59 4.06 8.51
C GLY A 52 7.09 3.92 8.27
N HIS A 53 6.34 5.01 8.11
CA HIS A 53 4.89 4.94 7.88
C HIS A 53 4.55 4.23 6.56
N LEU A 54 5.31 4.50 5.50
CA LEU A 54 5.12 3.85 4.20
C LEU A 54 5.43 2.35 4.27
N ALA A 55 6.54 1.97 4.91
CA ALA A 55 6.91 0.57 5.14
C ALA A 55 5.85 -0.18 5.95
N ALA A 56 5.31 0.45 7.01
CA ALA A 56 4.23 -0.13 7.82
C ALA A 56 2.95 -0.35 7.00
N LEU A 57 2.59 0.58 6.11
CA LEU A 57 1.47 0.41 5.19
C LEU A 57 1.71 -0.74 4.20
N ILE A 58 2.90 -0.82 3.61
CA ILE A 58 3.27 -1.91 2.68
C ILE A 58 3.17 -3.26 3.38
N SER A 59 3.70 -3.39 4.61
CA SER A 59 3.59 -4.63 5.39
C SER A 59 2.13 -4.99 5.61
N ARG A 60 1.32 -4.02 6.03
CA ARG A 60 -0.10 -4.26 6.28
C ARG A 60 -0.86 -4.73 5.04
N LEU A 61 -0.53 -4.19 3.87
CA LEU A 61 -1.14 -4.62 2.60
C LEU A 61 -0.77 -6.06 2.25
N LYS A 62 0.47 -6.48 2.51
CA LYS A 62 0.90 -7.88 2.35
C LYS A 62 0.14 -8.81 3.30
N ASP A 63 -0.03 -8.41 4.56
CA ASP A 63 -0.84 -9.17 5.53
C ASP A 63 -2.30 -9.29 5.10
N GLU A 64 -2.90 -8.20 4.63
CA GLU A 64 -4.29 -8.18 4.15
C GLU A 64 -4.48 -8.97 2.85
N ALA A 65 -3.44 -9.05 2.00
CA ALA A 65 -3.44 -9.90 0.81
C ALA A 65 -3.45 -11.39 1.18
N GLY A 66 -2.63 -11.79 2.16
CA GLY A 66 -2.56 -13.17 2.66
C GLY A 66 -3.74 -13.58 3.53
N ARG A 67 -4.59 -12.63 3.95
CA ARG A 67 -5.74 -12.89 4.81
C ARG A 67 -6.87 -13.56 4.02
N LEU A 68 -6.96 -14.89 4.14
CA LEU A 68 -8.11 -15.67 3.71
C LEU A 68 -9.36 -15.24 4.50
N PRO A 69 -10.54 -15.10 3.86
CA PRO A 69 -11.77 -14.85 4.59
C PRO A 69 -12.02 -16.01 5.55
N SER A 70 -12.25 -15.70 6.84
CA SER A 70 -12.46 -16.68 7.91
C SER A 70 -13.68 -17.60 7.67
N THR A 71 -14.55 -17.24 6.73
CA THR A 71 -15.71 -18.01 6.28
C THR A 71 -15.31 -19.09 5.27
N ILE A 72 -14.30 -19.89 5.59
CA ILE A 72 -13.80 -20.96 4.71
C ILE A 72 -14.82 -22.12 4.59
N HIS A 73 -15.81 -22.19 5.49
CA HIS A 73 -16.79 -23.28 5.49
C HIS A 73 -17.73 -23.32 4.26
N ASN A 74 -17.77 -22.28 3.40
CA ASN A 74 -18.63 -22.25 2.20
C ASN A 74 -17.98 -21.50 1.01
N VAL A 75 -16.70 -21.77 0.70
CA VAL A 75 -16.04 -21.13 -0.45
C VAL A 75 -16.47 -21.84 -1.74
N LEU A 76 -17.34 -21.19 -2.53
CA LEU A 76 -17.64 -21.58 -3.91
C LEU A 76 -16.44 -21.27 -4.82
N ALA A 77 -16.34 -21.93 -5.97
CA ALA A 77 -15.24 -21.71 -6.93
C ALA A 77 -15.09 -20.23 -7.36
N ASP A 78 -16.20 -19.48 -7.37
CA ASP A 78 -16.25 -18.04 -7.69
C ASP A 78 -15.51 -17.18 -6.63
N ASP A 79 -15.59 -17.57 -5.35
CA ASP A 79 -14.88 -16.92 -4.24
C ASP A 79 -13.36 -17.13 -4.34
N ILE A 80 -12.89 -18.27 -4.86
CA ILE A 80 -11.46 -18.55 -5.03
C ILE A 80 -10.84 -17.59 -6.05
N GLY A 81 -11.54 -17.36 -7.17
CA GLY A 81 -11.10 -16.40 -8.19
C GLY A 81 -11.05 -14.96 -7.66
N ALA A 82 -12.04 -14.56 -6.86
CA ALA A 82 -12.09 -13.25 -6.21
C ALA A 82 -10.96 -13.08 -5.18
N ILE A 83 -10.67 -14.10 -4.38
CA ILE A 83 -9.56 -14.09 -3.40
C ILE A 83 -8.21 -13.96 -4.11
N ALA A 84 -7.97 -14.75 -5.16
CA ALA A 84 -6.72 -14.69 -5.93
C ALA A 84 -6.54 -13.32 -6.61
N SER A 85 -7.61 -12.76 -7.15
CA SER A 85 -7.60 -11.43 -7.78
C SER A 85 -7.31 -10.33 -6.76
N ARG A 86 -7.95 -10.36 -5.58
CA ARG A 86 -7.67 -9.44 -4.47
C ARG A 86 -6.23 -9.56 -3.99
N HIS A 87 -5.72 -10.77 -3.82
CA HIS A 87 -4.33 -11.01 -3.41
C HIS A 87 -3.36 -10.37 -4.41
N ARG A 88 -3.55 -10.64 -5.71
CA ARG A 88 -2.71 -10.07 -6.78
C ARG A 88 -2.76 -8.55 -6.78
N PHE A 89 -3.95 -7.96 -6.67
CA PHE A 89 -4.13 -6.51 -6.63
C PHE A 89 -3.37 -5.88 -5.46
N LEU A 90 -3.58 -6.38 -4.23
CA LEU A 90 -2.93 -5.80 -3.05
C LEU A 90 -1.41 -5.98 -3.08
N ALA A 91 -0.91 -7.10 -3.61
CA ALA A 91 0.52 -7.32 -3.81
C ALA A 91 1.13 -6.36 -4.86
N GLU A 92 0.38 -6.04 -5.92
CA GLU A 92 0.79 -5.04 -6.91
C GLU A 92 0.83 -3.63 -6.29
N VAL A 93 -0.20 -3.25 -5.54
CA VAL A 93 -0.23 -1.95 -4.82
C VAL A 93 0.94 -1.84 -3.86
N ALA A 94 1.25 -2.89 -3.09
CA ALA A 94 2.40 -2.93 -2.19
C ALA A 94 3.73 -2.76 -2.95
N SER A 95 3.88 -3.45 -4.08
CA SER A 95 5.06 -3.34 -4.95
C SER A 95 5.21 -1.92 -5.50
N ARG A 96 4.11 -1.33 -5.99
CA ARG A 96 4.10 0.03 -6.51
C ARG A 96 4.46 1.02 -5.41
N LEU A 97 3.85 0.95 -4.23
CA LEU A 97 4.19 1.82 -3.10
C LEU A 97 5.69 1.78 -2.79
N GLY A 98 6.32 0.59 -2.80
CA GLY A 98 7.75 0.41 -2.55
C GLY A 98 8.69 0.80 -3.72
N ALA A 99 8.22 0.79 -4.97
CA ALA A 99 9.06 1.04 -6.13
C ALA A 99 9.71 2.44 -6.18
N VAL A 100 9.10 3.45 -5.53
CA VAL A 100 9.66 4.82 -5.47
C VAL A 100 10.55 5.05 -4.25
N GLU A 101 10.56 4.14 -3.26
CA GLU A 101 11.53 4.20 -2.16
C GLU A 101 12.97 3.94 -2.66
N GLN A 102 13.13 3.43 -3.89
CA GLN A 102 14.41 3.34 -4.60
C GLN A 102 14.75 4.61 -5.42
N THR A 103 13.87 5.61 -5.47
CA THR A 103 14.04 6.88 -6.23
C THR A 103 13.85 8.11 -5.33
N LEU A 104 14.08 7.98 -4.03
CA LEU A 104 14.47 9.13 -3.23
C LEU A 104 16.00 9.14 -3.22
N PRO A 105 16.68 9.92 -4.08
CA PRO A 105 18.11 10.11 -3.91
C PRO A 105 18.30 10.75 -2.55
N ASP A 106 19.02 10.05 -1.69
CA ASP A 106 19.89 10.56 -0.65
C ASP A 106 19.98 12.10 -0.67
N ARG A 107 19.05 12.76 0.04
CA ARG A 107 19.11 14.21 0.27
C ARG A 107 19.92 14.55 1.52
N SER A 108 20.64 13.58 2.09
CA SER A 108 21.48 13.77 3.27
C SER A 108 22.98 13.90 2.96
N SER A 109 23.48 13.55 1.76
CA SER A 109 24.93 13.62 1.47
C SER A 109 25.43 14.90 0.78
N ARG A 110 24.76 16.06 0.91
CA ARG A 110 25.27 17.33 0.33
C ARG A 110 25.36 18.53 1.28
N ILE A 111 25.67 18.27 2.54
CA ILE A 111 26.16 19.30 3.48
C ILE A 111 27.35 18.76 4.29
N ALA A 112 28.36 18.26 3.58
CA ALA A 112 29.69 18.09 4.15
C ALA A 112 30.73 18.14 3.02
N SER A 113 31.25 19.32 2.74
CA SER A 113 32.68 19.61 2.90
C SER A 113 32.96 20.96 2.24
N PHE A 114 33.18 21.95 3.10
CA PHE A 114 33.89 23.16 2.74
C PHE A 114 35.31 22.79 2.30
N VAL A 115 35.72 23.29 1.12
CA VAL A 115 37.11 23.68 0.80
C VAL A 115 37.00 24.97 0.00
#